data_AF-A0A7J0CUU9-F1
#
_entry.id   AF-A0A7J0CUU9-F1
#
_cell.length_a   1.000
_cell.length_b   1.000
_cell.length_c   1.000
_cell.angle_alpha   90.00
_cell.angle_beta   90.00
_cell.angle_gamma   90.00
#
_symmetry.space_group_name_H-M   'P 1'
#
loop_
_entity.id
_entity.type
_entity.pdbx_description
1 polymer ?
#
loop_
_entity_poly.entity_id
_entity_poly.type
_entity_poly.pdbx_seq_one_letter_code
_entity_poly.pdbx_strand_id
1 'polypeptide(L)'
;MSAEDDPRVRLVAALARDAVDFLSGPEREQLRACHAPRCVRYFIKSHGRQEWCRPSCGNRARVARHYERTRGAATGEGPPRREP
;
A
#
# COMPACT_ATOMS: atom_id res chain seq x y z
N MET A 1 -9.90 -5.18 41.67
CA MET A 1 -10.02 -5.72 40.30
C MET A 1 -8.85 -5.13 39.52
N SER A 2 -7.89 -5.96 39.14
CA SER A 2 -6.67 -5.50 38.47
C SER A 2 -6.99 -5.03 37.05
N ALA A 3 -6.30 -4.00 36.57
CA ALA A 3 -6.48 -3.47 35.22
C ALA A 3 -6.25 -4.54 34.12
N GLU A 4 -5.55 -5.63 34.45
CA GLU A 4 -5.28 -6.76 33.56
C GLU A 4 -6.53 -7.59 33.20
N ASP A 5 -7.57 -7.56 34.03
CA ASP A 5 -8.84 -8.26 33.76
C ASP A 5 -9.77 -7.47 32.83
N ASP A 6 -9.46 -6.19 32.54
CA ASP A 6 -10.24 -5.38 31.61
C ASP A 6 -10.19 -6.02 30.20
N PRO A 7 -11.35 -6.40 29.61
CA PRO A 7 -11.40 -6.96 28.27
C PRO A 7 -10.72 -6.10 27.20
N ARG A 8 -10.70 -4.76 27.35
CA ARG A 8 -10.00 -3.86 26.43
C ARG A 8 -8.49 -4.03 26.53
N VAL A 9 -7.95 -4.11 27.74
CA VAL A 9 -6.52 -4.33 27.99
C VAL A 9 -6.09 -5.67 27.40
N ARG A 10 -6.88 -6.73 27.62
CA ARG A 10 -6.61 -8.06 27.06
C ARG A 10 -6.63 -8.06 25.53
N LEU A 11 -7.59 -7.38 24.91
CA LEU A 11 -7.68 -7.26 23.45
C LEU A 11 -6.47 -6.52 22.86
N VAL A 12 -6.10 -5.38 23.44
CA VAL A 12 -4.94 -4.61 22.97
C VAL A 12 -3.64 -5.41 23.15
N ALA A 13 -3.49 -6.11 24.28
CA ALA A 13 -2.32 -6.96 24.52
C ALA A 13 -2.22 -8.12 23.50
N ALA A 14 -3.34 -8.74 23.14
CA ALA A 14 -3.38 -9.77 22.10
C ALA A 14 -2.96 -9.19 20.73
N LEU A 15 -3.56 -8.06 20.32
CA LEU A 15 -3.21 -7.39 19.06
C LEU A 15 -1.74 -6.96 19.01
N ALA A 16 -1.20 -6.44 20.12
CA ALA A 16 0.20 -6.05 20.21
C ALA A 16 1.13 -7.26 20.06
N ARG A 17 0.79 -8.39 20.66
CA ARG A 17 1.57 -9.63 20.54
C ARG A 17 1.55 -10.15 19.10
N ASP A 18 0.37 -10.25 18.49
CA ASP A 18 0.23 -10.70 17.10
C ASP A 18 0.98 -9.78 16.12
N ALA A 19 0.93 -8.47 16.35
CA ALA A 19 1.66 -7.50 15.55
C ALA A 19 3.19 -7.65 15.71
N VAL A 20 3.69 -7.89 16.93
CA VAL A 20 5.10 -8.17 17.17
C VAL A 20 5.52 -9.44 16.44
N ASP A 21 4.78 -10.53 16.62
CA ASP A 21 5.09 -11.83 16.01
C ASP A 21 5.12 -11.72 14.47
N PHE A 22 4.14 -11.03 13.87
CA PHE A 22 4.11 -10.76 12.44
C PHE A 22 5.31 -9.92 11.97
N LEU A 23 5.63 -8.84 12.67
CA LEU A 23 6.70 -7.91 12.27
C LEU A 23 8.10 -8.48 12.53
N SER A 24 8.26 -9.44 13.44
CA SER A 24 9.51 -10.16 13.67
C SER A 24 9.61 -11.48 12.88
N GLY A 25 8.50 -11.94 12.30
CA GLY A 25 8.41 -13.20 11.58
C GLY A 25 8.83 -13.13 10.10
N PRO A 26 8.78 -14.28 9.38
CA PRO A 26 9.24 -14.38 7.99
C PRO A 26 8.36 -13.59 7.00
N GLU A 27 7.08 -13.35 7.32
CA GLU A 27 6.18 -12.58 6.46
C GLU A 27 6.56 -11.09 6.36
N ARG A 28 7.36 -10.60 7.32
CA ARG A 28 7.92 -9.23 7.28
C ARG A 28 8.58 -8.93 5.93
N GLU A 29 9.32 -9.89 5.37
CA GLU A 29 10.00 -9.72 4.09
C GLU A 29 9.05 -9.60 2.90
N GLN A 30 7.79 -9.96 3.07
CA GLN A 30 6.74 -9.87 2.05
C GLN A 30 5.85 -8.64 2.23
N LEU A 31 5.97 -7.92 3.36
CA LEU A 31 5.22 -6.70 3.63
C LEU A 31 5.63 -5.58 2.67
N ARG A 32 4.67 -5.02 1.93
CA ARG A 32 4.90 -3.94 0.95
C ARG A 32 3.88 -2.83 1.13
N ALA A 33 4.30 -1.60 0.83
CA ALA A 33 3.39 -0.47 0.68
C ALA A 33 2.68 -0.55 -0.69
N CYS A 34 1.42 -0.15 -0.73
CA CYS A 34 0.66 -0.11 -2.00
C CYS A 34 1.12 1.07 -2.88
N HIS A 35 1.47 0.79 -4.14
CA HIS A 35 1.94 1.84 -5.08
C HIS A 35 0.83 2.64 -5.76
N ALA A 36 -0.43 2.44 -5.39
CA ALA A 36 -1.53 3.18 -6.02
C ALA A 36 -1.65 4.60 -5.43
N PRO A 37 -1.96 5.62 -6.27
CA PRO A 37 -2.10 7.00 -5.80
C PRO A 37 -3.05 7.10 -4.61
N ARG A 38 -2.65 7.84 -3.56
CA ARG A 38 -3.42 8.06 -2.33
C ARG A 38 -3.77 6.79 -1.53
N CYS A 39 -3.09 5.67 -1.75
CA CYS A 39 -3.22 4.49 -0.90
C CYS A 39 -2.23 4.53 0.26
N VAL A 40 -2.71 4.37 1.49
CA VAL A 40 -1.85 4.32 2.70
C VAL A 40 -1.73 2.91 3.28
N ARG A 41 -2.20 1.89 2.57
CA ARG A 41 -2.25 0.52 3.08
C ARG A 41 -0.96 -0.24 2.77
N TYR A 42 -0.59 -1.11 3.70
CA TYR A 42 0.36 -2.19 3.49
C TYR A 42 -0.36 -3.48 3.08
N PHE A 43 0.36 -4.40 2.45
CA PHE A 43 -0.13 -5.73 2.09
C PHE A 43 1.02 -6.75 2.10
N ILE A 44 0.67 -8.02 2.28
CA ILE A 44 1.60 -9.15 2.05
C ILE A 44 1.58 -9.51 0.57
N LYS A 45 2.76 -9.47 -0.05
CA LYS A 45 2.94 -9.75 -1.46
C LYS A 45 2.81 -11.25 -1.72
N SER A 46 1.74 -11.68 -2.38
CA SER A 46 1.47 -13.10 -2.66
C SER A 46 2.19 -13.63 -3.91
N HIS A 47 2.55 -12.76 -4.85
CA HIS A 47 3.30 -13.13 -6.05
C HIS A 47 4.19 -12.00 -6.56
N GLY A 48 5.25 -12.36 -7.32
CA GLY A 48 6.34 -11.45 -7.72
C GLY A 48 5.93 -10.16 -8.44
N ARG A 49 4.80 -10.16 -9.16
CA ARG A 49 4.28 -8.99 -9.91
C ARG A 49 3.22 -8.16 -9.16
N GLN A 50 2.90 -8.52 -7.92
CA GLN A 50 1.89 -7.77 -7.16
C GLN A 50 2.47 -6.45 -6.65
N GLU A 51 1.97 -5.33 -7.17
CA GLU A 51 2.35 -3.97 -6.77
C GLU A 51 1.25 -3.24 -5.99
N TRP A 52 0.05 -3.84 -5.90
CA TRP A 52 -1.13 -3.21 -5.30
C TRP A 52 -1.80 -4.13 -4.27
N CYS A 53 -2.32 -3.54 -3.20
CA CYS A 53 -2.98 -4.28 -2.13
C CYS A 53 -4.29 -4.95 -2.56
N ARG A 54 -4.95 -4.42 -3.61
CA ARG A 54 -6.22 -4.93 -4.18
C ARG A 54 -6.34 -4.53 -5.66
N PRO A 55 -7.17 -5.23 -6.47
CA PRO A 55 -7.42 -4.88 -7.87
C PRO A 55 -7.88 -3.43 -8.10
N SER A 56 -8.71 -2.88 -7.20
CA SER A 56 -9.19 -1.49 -7.29
C SER A 56 -8.06 -0.45 -7.19
N CYS A 57 -6.95 -0.78 -6.52
CA CYS A 57 -5.76 0.08 -6.48
C CYS A 57 -5.02 0.08 -7.81
N GLY A 58 -4.94 -1.06 -8.51
CA GLY A 58 -4.42 -1.13 -9.87
C GLY A 58 -5.24 -0.31 -10.87
N ASN A 59 -6.57 -0.38 -10.79
CA ASN A 59 -7.45 0.46 -11.62
C ASN A 59 -7.21 1.95 -11.36
N ARG A 60 -7.11 2.36 -10.09
CA ARG A 60 -6.83 3.76 -9.74
C ARG A 60 -5.49 4.26 -10.30
N ALA A 61 -4.44 3.42 -10.24
CA ALA A 61 -3.15 3.75 -10.83
C ALA A 61 -3.25 3.91 -12.36
N ARG A 62 -3.99 3.02 -13.04
CA ARG A 62 -4.23 3.11 -14.49
C ARG A 62 -4.97 4.39 -14.88
N VAL A 63 -6.02 4.74 -14.14
CA VAL A 63 -6.82 5.95 -14.35
C VAL A 63 -5.97 7.21 -14.14
N ALA A 64 -5.16 7.27 -13.08
CA ALA A 64 -4.25 8.39 -12.84
C ALA A 64 -3.29 8.61 -14.01
N ARG A 65 -2.62 7.54 -14.49
CA ARG A 65 -1.73 7.60 -15.66
C ARG A 65 -2.46 8.05 -16.93
N HIS A 66 -3.73 7.66 -17.11
CA HIS A 66 -4.52 8.14 -18.22
C HIS A 66 -4.78 9.65 -18.13
N TYR A 67 -5.20 10.15 -16.95
CA TYR A 67 -5.41 11.58 -16.73
C TYR A 67 -4.14 12.42 -16.86
N GLU A 68 -3.00 11.93 -16.40
CA GLU A 68 -1.71 12.61 -16.57
C GLU A 68 -1.36 12.78 -18.06
N ARG A 69 -1.56 11.72 -18.86
CA ARG A 69 -1.34 11.79 -20.32
C ARG A 69 -2.32 12.72 -21.03
N THR A 70 -3.60 12.68 -20.69
CA THR A 70 -4.60 13.54 -21.34
C THR A 70 -4.48 14.99 -20.92
N ARG A 71 -4.07 15.28 -19.68
CA ARG A 71 -3.77 16.64 -19.21
C ARG A 71 -2.48 17.20 -19.81
N GLY A 72 -1.40 16.43 -19.86
CA GLY A 72 -0.14 16.85 -20.50
C GLY A 72 -0.31 17.13 -22.00
N ALA A 73 -1.18 16.38 -22.68
CA ALA A 73 -1.56 16.66 -24.07
C ALA A 73 -2.40 17.95 -24.21
N ALA A 74 -3.20 18.31 -23.20
CA ALA A 74 -4.03 19.51 -23.21
C ALA A 74 -3.27 20.79 -22.81
N THR A 75 -2.18 20.68 -22.01
CA THR A 75 -1.35 21.83 -21.60
C THR A 75 -0.24 22.19 -22.59
N GLY A 76 -0.09 21.48 -23.71
CA GLY A 76 0.90 21.81 -24.76
C GLY A 76 2.36 21.56 -24.37
N GLU A 77 2.61 21.04 -23.18
CA GLU A 77 3.94 20.67 -22.68
C GLU A 77 4.28 19.26 -23.18
N GLY A 78 4.59 19.19 -24.48
CA GLY A 78 5.06 17.95 -25.11
C GLY A 78 6.36 17.44 -24.46
N PRO A 79 6.62 16.12 -24.49
CA PRO A 79 7.87 15.57 -23.96
C PRO A 79 9.07 16.25 -24.65
N PRO A 80 10.21 16.47 -23.95
CA PRO A 80 11.39 17.06 -24.58
C PRO A 80 11.78 16.22 -25.80
N ARG A 81 11.91 16.85 -26.97
CA ARG A 81 12.42 16.21 -28.17
C ARG A 81 13.78 15.60 -27.83
N ARG A 82 13.92 14.29 -27.95
CA ARG A 82 15.25 13.66 -27.94
C ARG A 82 15.93 14.04 -29.25
N GLU A 83 16.94 14.89 -29.17
CA GLU A 83 17.86 15.19 -30.27
C GLU A 83 18.86 14.03 -30.46
N PRO A 84 19.35 13.79 -31.69
CA PRO A 84 20.12 12.61 -32.06
C PRO A 84 21.50 12.51 -31.42
#